data_AF-A0A2V7RV86-F1
#
_entry.id   AF-A0A2V7RV86-F1
#
_cell.length_a   1.000
_cell.length_b   1.000
_cell.length_c   1.000
_cell.angle_alpha   90.00
_cell.angle_beta   90.00
_cell.angle_gamma   90.00
#
_symmetry.space_group_name_H-M   'P 1'
#
loop_
_entity.id
_entity.type
_entity.pdbx_description
1 polymer ?
#
loop_
_entity_poly.entity_id
_entity_poly.type
_entity_poly.pdbx_seq_one_letter_code
_entity_poly.pdbx_strand_id
1 'polypeptide(L)'
;MGLLSTKSISLLQQEAASEGQHTLRRALGALNLTTLGIGAIIGAGIFVLTGTAAAQYAGPAVVLSFVLAGVGCLFAGLCYAEFAAMIPIAGSAYTYGYATLG
;
A
#
# COMPACT_ATOMS: atom_id res chain seq x y z
N MET A 1 3.04 -17.56 23.68
CA MET A 1 2.87 -17.49 22.23
C MET A 1 1.50 -18.07 21.88
N GLY A 2 0.49 -17.20 21.79
CA GLY A 2 -0.81 -17.59 21.26
C GLY A 2 -0.86 -17.40 19.74
N LEU A 3 -1.92 -17.87 19.09
CA LEU A 3 -2.13 -17.78 17.65
C LEU A 3 -2.22 -16.33 17.12
N LEU A 4 -2.58 -15.36 17.98
CA LEU A 4 -2.76 -13.93 17.66
C LEU A 4 -1.74 -13.08 18.45
N SER A 5 -0.46 -13.36 18.28
CA SER A 5 0.59 -12.69 19.06
C SER A 5 1.06 -11.41 18.37
N THR A 6 0.41 -10.29 18.66
CA THR A 6 0.79 -8.98 18.13
C THR A 6 2.20 -8.56 18.50
N LYS A 7 2.94 -7.97 17.56
CA LYS A 7 4.22 -7.30 17.87
C LYS A 7 3.97 -5.87 18.31
N SER A 8 4.66 -5.46 19.37
CA SER A 8 4.50 -4.12 19.90
C SER A 8 4.96 -3.07 18.88
N ILE A 9 4.15 -2.02 18.72
CA ILE A 9 4.46 -0.89 17.84
C ILE A 9 5.77 -0.22 18.26
N SER A 10 6.07 -0.16 19.56
CA SER A 10 7.32 0.38 20.10
C SER A 10 8.55 -0.39 19.62
N LEU A 11 8.50 -1.73 19.55
CA LEU A 11 9.59 -2.53 18.99
C LEU A 11 9.77 -2.27 17.49
N LEU A 12 8.66 -2.22 16.74
CA LEU A 12 8.70 -1.92 15.30
C LEU A 12 9.30 -0.54 15.01
N GLN A 13 8.97 0.46 15.83
CA GLN A 13 9.54 1.80 15.72
C GLN A 13 11.03 1.82 16.05
N GLN A 14 11.47 1.08 17.08
CA GLN A 14 12.90 0.95 17.41
C GLN A 14 13.71 0.27 16.29
N GLU A 15 13.15 -0.78 15.68
CA GLU A 15 13.77 -1.44 14.52
C GLU A 15 13.90 -0.47 13.34
N ALA A 16 12.87 0.35 13.08
CA ALA A 16 12.87 1.33 12.00
C ALA A 16 13.72 2.58 12.28
N ALA A 17 13.99 2.89 13.55
CA ALA A 17 14.80 4.01 14.00
C ALA A 17 16.27 3.64 14.24
N SER A 18 16.68 2.40 13.96
CA SER A 18 18.08 2.00 14.04
C SER A 18 18.91 2.80 13.03
N GLU A 19 19.94 3.50 13.51
CA GLU A 19 20.88 4.30 12.72
C GLU A 19 22.30 3.74 12.85
N GLY A 20 23.03 3.58 11.73
CA GLY A 20 24.39 3.02 11.73
C GLY A 20 24.94 2.72 10.33
N GLN A 21 26.17 2.18 10.24
CA GLN A 21 26.87 1.89 8.98
C GLN A 21 26.14 0.92 8.03
N HIS A 22 25.12 0.20 8.52
CA HIS A 22 24.29 -0.73 7.75
C HIS A 22 22.86 -0.21 7.46
N THR A 23 22.63 1.10 7.56
CA THR A 23 21.29 1.69 7.44
C THR A 23 21.17 2.59 6.21
N LEU A 24 19.96 2.68 5.64
CA LEU A 24 19.70 3.48 4.44
C LEU A 24 19.51 4.95 4.82
N ARG A 25 20.10 5.86 4.04
CA ARG A 25 19.86 7.31 4.18
C ARG A 25 18.43 7.66 3.77
N ARG A 26 17.69 8.35 4.64
CA ARG A 26 16.38 8.94 4.31
C ARG A 26 16.56 10.12 3.35
N ALA A 27 16.39 9.87 2.04
CA ALA A 27 16.55 10.88 0.98
C ALA A 27 15.27 11.13 0.15
N LEU A 28 14.23 10.32 0.35
CA LEU A 28 12.97 10.39 -0.38
C LEU A 28 12.04 11.43 0.25
N GLY A 29 11.67 12.45 -0.52
CA GLY A 29 10.61 13.40 -0.15
C GLY A 29 9.24 13.00 -0.71
N ALA A 30 8.22 13.80 -0.45
CA ALA A 30 6.83 13.52 -0.84
C ALA A 30 6.68 13.22 -2.34
N LEU A 31 7.26 14.07 -3.21
CA LEU A 31 7.18 13.87 -4.67
C LEU A 31 7.82 12.56 -5.12
N ASN A 32 8.97 12.20 -4.54
CA ASN A 32 9.66 10.95 -4.89
C ASN A 32 8.85 9.73 -4.47
N LEU A 33 8.13 9.81 -3.35
CA LEU A 33 7.24 8.75 -2.87
C LEU A 33 5.98 8.65 -3.74
N THR A 34 5.42 9.79 -4.19
CA THR A 34 4.28 9.81 -5.11
C THR A 34 4.64 9.19 -6.45
N THR A 35 5.79 9.54 -7.03
CA THR A 35 6.24 8.96 -8.31
C THR A 35 6.55 7.47 -8.18
N LEU A 36 7.13 7.04 -7.06
CA LEU A 36 7.30 5.62 -6.73
C LEU A 36 5.95 4.89 -6.71
N GLY A 37 4.94 5.47 -6.04
CA GLY A 37 3.59 4.92 -6.00
C GLY A 37 2.96 4.78 -7.39
N ILE A 38 3.05 5.83 -8.22
CA ILE A 38 2.53 5.79 -9.60
C ILE A 38 3.21 4.67 -10.40
N GLY A 39 4.53 4.55 -10.30
CA GLY A 39 5.30 3.50 -10.98
C GLY A 39 4.96 2.08 -10.51
N ALA A 40 4.56 1.92 -9.25
CA ALA A 40 4.12 0.63 -8.72
C ALA A 40 2.68 0.26 -9.12
N ILE A 41 1.81 1.24 -9.37
CA ILE A 41 0.39 1.02 -9.69
C ILE A 41 0.18 0.79 -11.20
N ILE A 42 0.86 1.55 -12.06
CA ILE A 42 0.68 1.46 -13.51
C ILE A 42 1.43 0.23 -14.05
N GLY A 43 0.70 -0.76 -14.56
CA GLY A 43 1.28 -1.98 -15.09
C GLY A 43 0.33 -2.76 -16.00
N ALA A 44 0.47 -4.09 -16.04
CA ALA A 44 -0.28 -4.98 -16.93
C ALA A 44 -1.80 -4.84 -16.81
N GLY A 45 -2.32 -4.44 -15.64
CA GLY A 45 -3.76 -4.24 -15.42
C GLY A 45 -4.38 -3.26 -16.42
N ILE A 46 -3.85 -2.04 -16.54
CA ILE A 46 -4.44 -1.04 -17.42
C ILE A 46 -4.18 -1.34 -18.91
N PHE A 47 -3.02 -1.92 -19.25
CA PHE A 47 -2.64 -2.15 -20.64
C PHE A 47 -3.21 -3.44 -21.26
N VAL A 48 -3.45 -4.47 -20.45
CA VAL A 48 -3.90 -5.79 -20.94
C VAL A 48 -5.32 -6.10 -20.46
N LEU A 49 -5.58 -6.00 -19.16
CA LEU A 49 -6.87 -6.42 -18.58
C LEU A 49 -8.02 -5.48 -18.96
N THR A 50 -7.76 -4.20 -19.24
CA THR A 50 -8.82 -3.26 -19.68
C THR A 50 -9.52 -3.73 -20.95
N GLY A 51 -8.76 -4.23 -21.92
CA GLY A 51 -9.30 -4.71 -23.19
C GLY A 51 -10.15 -5.95 -23.02
N THR A 52 -9.66 -6.93 -22.25
CA THR A 52 -10.44 -8.14 -21.94
C THR A 52 -11.67 -7.81 -21.11
N ALA A 53 -11.56 -6.86 -20.17
CA ALA A 53 -12.67 -6.44 -19.34
C ALA A 53 -13.78 -5.73 -20.13
N ALA A 54 -13.39 -4.88 -21.08
CA ALA A 54 -14.33 -4.26 -22.01
C ALA A 54 -14.96 -5.31 -22.93
N ALA A 55 -14.18 -6.22 -23.51
CA ALA A 55 -14.69 -7.18 -24.48
C ALA A 55 -15.64 -8.23 -23.86
N GLN A 56 -15.35 -8.69 -22.64
CA GLN A 56 -16.03 -9.85 -22.05
C GLN A 56 -17.04 -9.52 -20.93
N TYR A 57 -16.89 -8.37 -20.26
CA TYR A 57 -17.72 -8.06 -19.07
C TYR A 57 -18.54 -6.77 -19.21
N ALA A 58 -17.91 -5.64 -19.55
CA ALA A 58 -18.53 -4.32 -19.39
C ALA A 58 -18.80 -3.55 -20.69
N GLY A 59 -18.17 -3.92 -21.80
CA GLY A 59 -18.31 -3.19 -23.06
C GLY A 59 -17.89 -1.73 -22.94
N PRO A 60 -18.60 -0.79 -23.61
CA PRO A 60 -18.37 0.65 -23.46
C PRO A 60 -18.53 1.17 -22.03
N ALA A 61 -19.27 0.45 -21.18
CA ALA A 61 -19.50 0.82 -19.78
C ALA A 61 -18.30 0.48 -18.85
N VAL A 62 -17.18 -0.03 -19.39
CA VAL A 62 -15.96 -0.34 -18.61
C VAL A 62 -15.45 0.86 -17.80
N VAL A 63 -15.68 2.09 -18.28
CA VAL A 63 -15.33 3.32 -17.56
C VAL A 63 -16.09 3.41 -16.23
N LEU A 64 -17.37 3.04 -16.20
CA LEU A 64 -18.16 3.03 -14.96
C LEU A 64 -17.62 1.99 -13.97
N SER A 65 -17.19 0.83 -14.46
CA SER A 65 -16.52 -0.19 -13.63
C SER A 65 -15.22 0.34 -13.02
N PHE A 66 -14.42 1.08 -13.79
CA PHE A 66 -13.19 1.71 -13.28
C PHE A 66 -13.47 2.80 -12.26
N VAL A 67 -14.53 3.61 -12.44
CA VAL A 67 -14.94 4.62 -11.45
C VAL A 67 -15.33 3.94 -10.13
N LEU A 68 -16.16 2.90 -10.19
CA LEU A 68 -16.58 2.16 -8.99
C LEU A 68 -15.39 1.50 -8.28
N ALA A 69 -14.50 0.83 -9.03
CA ALA A 69 -13.28 0.25 -8.50
C ALA A 69 -12.36 1.32 -7.89
N GLY A 70 -12.24 2.48 -8.54
CA GLY A 70 -11.45 3.61 -8.08
C GLY A 70 -11.93 4.17 -6.74
N VAL A 71 -13.25 4.28 -6.54
CA VAL A 71 -13.83 4.69 -5.25
C VAL A 71 -13.50 3.68 -4.14
N GLY A 72 -13.59 2.38 -4.45
CA GLY A 72 -13.17 1.33 -3.49
C GLY A 72 -11.69 1.42 -3.13
N CYS A 73 -10.83 1.60 -4.13
CA CYS A 73 -9.39 1.81 -3.92
C CYS A 73 -9.08 3.08 -3.13
N LEU A 74 -9.87 4.15 -3.30
CA LEU A 74 -9.71 5.39 -2.55
C LEU A 74 -9.93 5.16 -1.05
N PHE A 75 -11.02 4.49 -0.67
CA PHE A 75 -11.28 4.18 0.73
C PHE A 75 -10.19 3.30 1.34
N ALA A 76 -9.77 2.25 0.62
CA ALA A 76 -8.65 1.43 1.06
C ALA A 76 -7.34 2.26 1.19
N GLY A 77 -7.07 3.13 0.22
CA GLY A 77 -5.90 4.01 0.22
C GLY A 77 -5.86 4.95 1.41
N LEU A 78 -7.01 5.50 1.83
CA LEU A 78 -7.11 6.33 3.03
C LEU A 78 -6.80 5.55 4.31
N CYS A 79 -7.29 4.32 4.44
CA CYS A 79 -6.94 3.46 5.58
C CYS A 79 -5.44 3.17 5.62
N TYR A 80 -4.82 2.89 4.46
CA TYR A 80 -3.37 2.68 4.39
C TYR A 80 -2.57 3.95 4.69
N ALA A 81 -3.08 5.13 4.29
CA ALA A 81 -2.45 6.40 4.63
C ALA A 81 -2.46 6.65 6.15
N GLU A 82 -3.56 6.32 6.83
CA GLU A 82 -3.66 6.42 8.29
C GLU A 82 -2.68 5.47 8.99
N PHE A 83 -2.59 4.20 8.54
CA PHE A 83 -1.63 3.24 9.09
C PHE A 83 -0.18 3.66 8.84
N ALA A 84 0.14 4.17 7.65
CA ALA A 84 1.48 4.66 7.32
C ALA A 84 1.88 5.89 8.16
N ALA A 85 0.91 6.75 8.50
CA ALA A 85 1.14 7.88 9.38
C ALA A 85 1.33 7.47 10.85
N MET A 86 0.55 6.50 11.35
CA MET A 86 0.66 6.00 12.72
C MET A 86 1.91 5.14 12.96
N ILE A 87 2.31 4.35 11.96
CA ILE A 87 3.39 3.38 12.06
C ILE A 87 4.41 3.65 10.92
N PRO A 88 5.28 4.67 11.07
CA PRO A 88 6.17 5.15 10.01
C PRO A 88 7.41 4.25 9.83
N ILE A 89 7.17 2.99 9.51
CA ILE A 89 8.17 1.94 9.31
C ILE A 89 8.12 1.42 7.87
N ALA A 90 9.22 0.82 7.42
CA ALA A 90 9.21 0.08 6.15
C ALA A 90 8.34 -1.18 6.31
N GLY A 91 7.10 -1.13 5.82
CA GLY A 91 6.12 -2.19 5.99
C GLY A 91 4.92 -2.03 5.06
N SER A 92 4.08 -3.06 5.01
CA SER A 92 2.83 -3.09 4.24
C SER A 92 1.76 -3.84 5.04
N ALA A 93 0.72 -4.36 4.38
CA ALA A 93 -0.43 -5.06 4.96
C ALA A 93 -0.05 -6.05 6.09
N TYR A 94 0.98 -6.86 5.85
CA TYR A 94 1.46 -7.85 6.81
C TYR A 94 1.88 -7.22 8.14
N THR A 95 2.69 -6.16 8.08
CA THR A 95 3.20 -5.48 9.27
C THR A 95 2.08 -4.80 10.03
N TYR A 96 1.10 -4.21 9.33
CA TYR A 96 -0.05 -3.58 9.95
C TYR A 96 -0.98 -4.62 10.61
N GLY A 97 -1.22 -5.75 9.94
CA GLY A 97 -1.98 -6.87 10.50
C GLY A 97 -1.29 -7.47 11.72
N TYR A 98 0.02 -7.66 11.68
CA TYR A 98 0.79 -8.19 12.79
C TYR A 98 0.86 -7.23 14.00
N ALA A 99 0.74 -5.93 13.76
CA ALA A 99 0.66 -4.93 14.83
C ALA A 99 -0.74 -4.81 15.46
N THR A 100 -1.80 -5.23 14.76
CA THR A 100 -3.20 -4.96 15.16
C THR A 100 -4.00 -6.21 15.49
N LEU A 101 -3.89 -7.25 14.66
CA LEU A 101 -4.66 -8.50 14.75
C LEU A 101 -3.85 -9.63 15.40
N GLY A 102 -2.53 -9.64 15.16
CA GLY A 102 -1.58 -10.59 15.76
C GLY A 102 -1.19 -11.75 14.87
#